data_AF-W4UPP8-F1
#
_entry.id   AF-W4UPP8-F1
#
_cell.length_a   1.000
_cell.length_b   1.000
_cell.length_c   1.000
_cell.angle_alpha   90.00
_cell.angle_beta   90.00
_cell.angle_gamma   90.00
#
_symmetry.space_group_name_H-M   'P 1'
#
loop_
_entity.id
_entity.type
_entity.pdbx_description
1 polymer ?
#
loop_
_entity_poly.entity_id
_entity_poly.type
_entity_poly.pdbx_seq_one_letter_code
_entity_poly.pdbx_strand_id
1 'polypeptide(L)'
;MVAYSDKNSANYMEQYDYIYSGNVKNWIKFANTLRLRLAMRISFVDRAKAETEAAAAINHSYGLITTVSESAILHQTTSFTFINPIWEVSESFQDMRMGATMDCYLNGYKDPRTSKYFRPATKSGAYYGVRNGMTNISKDAYKEAASGLNFETNSNMQWMDASEAYFLLAEAKLRLNLGTETVKSYYEKAVRTSFTSKGAAGVDNYLADAVSLPLTTYTDPTTNRGTNVSSFVSQLTIAWDEAVSEEKKLERIMIQKWIALYPDGQEAWSEMRRTGYPGFVRINSYQYATEVASNALISRLKFPTTEYSDNSQNTQAAVSLLGGNGDIAGTRLWWDTRR
;
A
#
# COMPACT_ATOMS: atom_id res chain seq x y z
N MET A 1 -6.39 -11.94 -27.21
CA MET A 1 -6.85 -10.62 -26.73
C MET A 1 -6.68 -9.49 -27.74
N VAL A 2 -5.67 -9.50 -28.62
CA VAL A 2 -5.42 -8.42 -29.61
C VAL A 2 -6.62 -8.13 -30.54
N ALA A 3 -7.45 -9.13 -30.86
CA ALA A 3 -8.57 -8.96 -31.78
C ALA A 3 -9.73 -8.07 -31.29
N TYR A 4 -9.88 -7.85 -29.97
CA TYR A 4 -10.99 -7.05 -29.41
C TYR A 4 -10.65 -5.56 -29.29
N SER A 5 -9.39 -5.21 -29.05
CA SER A 5 -8.93 -3.83 -28.85
C SER A 5 -8.64 -3.08 -30.14
N ASP A 6 -8.43 -3.80 -31.26
CA ASP A 6 -8.08 -3.23 -32.56
C ASP A 6 -9.26 -3.18 -33.56
N LYS A 7 -10.43 -3.71 -33.21
CA LYS A 7 -11.57 -3.86 -34.15
C LYS A 7 -12.81 -3.00 -33.87
N ASN A 8 -12.91 -2.33 -32.73
CA ASN A 8 -14.10 -1.54 -32.40
C ASN A 8 -13.77 -0.07 -32.20
N SER A 9 -14.42 0.79 -32.99
CA SER A 9 -14.43 2.25 -32.82
C SER A 9 -15.36 2.71 -31.69
N ALA A 10 -16.17 1.80 -31.12
CA ALA A 10 -17.11 2.08 -30.03
C ALA A 10 -16.65 1.44 -28.71
N ASN A 11 -16.88 2.17 -27.59
CA ASN A 11 -16.61 1.68 -26.24
C ASN A 11 -17.54 0.50 -25.88
N TYR A 12 -17.01 -0.49 -25.17
CA TYR A 12 -17.76 -1.69 -24.79
C TYR A 12 -18.44 -1.50 -23.42
N MET A 13 -19.75 -1.75 -23.32
CA MET A 13 -20.49 -1.69 -22.05
C MET A 13 -20.26 -0.37 -21.28
N GLU A 14 -20.04 0.74 -21.99
CA GLU A 14 -19.65 2.04 -21.42
C GLU A 14 -20.56 2.50 -20.27
N GLN A 15 -21.87 2.25 -20.39
CA GLN A 15 -22.87 2.61 -19.37
C GLN A 15 -22.76 1.82 -18.06
N TYR A 16 -22.01 0.72 -18.05
CA TYR A 16 -21.88 -0.20 -16.91
C TYR A 16 -20.44 -0.33 -16.41
N ASP A 17 -19.47 0.22 -17.13
CA ASP A 17 -18.07 0.26 -16.73
C ASP A 17 -17.75 1.61 -16.06
N TYR A 18 -17.90 1.64 -14.74
CA TYR A 18 -17.61 2.81 -13.90
C TYR A 18 -16.12 2.98 -13.56
N ILE A 19 -15.22 2.27 -14.25
CA ILE A 19 -13.77 2.38 -14.07
C ILE A 19 -13.11 2.99 -15.30
N TYR A 20 -13.35 2.41 -16.47
CA TYR A 20 -12.72 2.86 -17.72
C TYR A 20 -13.71 3.24 -18.82
N SER A 21 -15.01 3.30 -18.51
CA SER A 21 -16.07 3.68 -19.46
C SER A 21 -15.99 2.88 -20.77
N GLY A 22 -15.70 1.58 -20.66
CA GLY A 22 -15.62 0.66 -21.79
C GLY A 22 -14.31 0.72 -22.58
N ASN A 23 -13.30 1.46 -22.10
CA ASN A 23 -11.99 1.50 -22.72
C ASN A 23 -11.20 0.21 -22.44
N VAL A 24 -11.29 -0.72 -23.39
CA VAL A 24 -10.62 -2.03 -23.34
C VAL A 24 -9.10 -1.91 -23.24
N LYS A 25 -8.48 -0.87 -23.82
CA LYS A 25 -7.03 -0.70 -23.77
C LYS A 25 -6.56 -0.45 -22.33
N ASN A 26 -7.32 0.33 -21.56
CA ASN A 26 -7.03 0.57 -20.15
C ASN A 26 -7.24 -0.69 -19.30
N TRP A 27 -8.25 -1.51 -19.59
CA TRP A 27 -8.41 -2.83 -18.95
C TRP A 27 -7.23 -3.77 -19.23
N ILE A 28 -6.70 -3.79 -20.45
CA ILE A 28 -5.50 -4.58 -20.79
C ILE A 28 -4.29 -4.07 -19.99
N LYS A 29 -4.09 -2.75 -19.91
CA LYS A 29 -3.01 -2.14 -19.11
C LYS A 29 -3.13 -2.47 -17.62
N PHE A 30 -4.33 -2.43 -17.07
CA PHE A 30 -4.61 -2.86 -15.69
C PHE A 30 -4.24 -4.33 -15.50
N ALA A 31 -4.70 -5.23 -16.38
CA ALA A 31 -4.38 -6.65 -16.29
C ALA A 31 -2.87 -6.92 -16.36
N ASN A 32 -2.14 -6.24 -17.24
CA ASN A 32 -0.68 -6.36 -17.31
C ASN A 32 0.01 -5.85 -16.04
N THR A 33 -0.46 -4.73 -15.49
CA THR A 33 0.11 -4.15 -14.26
C THR A 33 -0.18 -5.04 -13.05
N LEU A 34 -1.38 -5.62 -12.96
CA LEU A 34 -1.73 -6.62 -11.96
C LEU A 34 -0.87 -7.89 -12.11
N ARG A 35 -0.59 -8.35 -13.34
CA ARG A 35 0.32 -9.48 -13.54
C ARG A 35 1.73 -9.16 -13.07
N LEU A 36 2.22 -7.94 -13.31
CA LEU A 36 3.51 -7.50 -12.77
C LEU A 36 3.50 -7.43 -11.23
N ARG A 37 2.43 -6.93 -10.61
CA ARG A 37 2.25 -6.96 -9.14
C ARG A 37 2.35 -8.38 -8.60
N LEU A 38 1.64 -9.33 -9.20
CA LEU A 38 1.66 -10.74 -8.79
C LEU A 38 3.01 -11.41 -9.06
N ALA A 39 3.69 -11.07 -10.15
CA ALA A 39 5.05 -11.54 -10.41
C ALA A 39 6.01 -11.06 -9.31
N MET A 40 5.91 -9.78 -8.91
CA MET A 40 6.72 -9.26 -7.80
C MET A 40 6.34 -9.90 -6.47
N ARG A 41 5.04 -10.20 -6.25
CA ARG A 41 4.54 -10.93 -5.07
C ARG A 41 5.30 -12.22 -4.83
N ILE A 42 5.54 -13.00 -5.87
CA ILE A 42 6.16 -14.33 -5.78
C ILE A 42 7.69 -14.34 -5.95
N SER A 43 8.31 -13.20 -6.25
CA SER A 43 9.75 -13.12 -6.58
C SER A 43 10.73 -13.67 -5.53
N PHE A 44 10.33 -13.77 -4.26
CA PHE A 44 11.15 -14.38 -3.20
C PHE A 44 10.93 -15.90 -3.04
N VAL A 45 9.78 -16.43 -3.46
CA VAL A 45 9.45 -17.86 -3.33
C VAL A 45 9.66 -18.62 -4.64
N ASP A 46 9.39 -17.98 -5.78
CA ASP A 46 9.55 -18.54 -7.11
C ASP A 46 10.06 -17.46 -8.08
N ARG A 47 11.38 -17.26 -8.05
CA ARG A 47 12.05 -16.24 -8.87
C ARG A 47 11.91 -16.51 -10.37
N ALA A 48 12.02 -17.76 -10.81
CA ALA A 48 11.96 -18.10 -12.23
C ALA A 48 10.57 -17.80 -12.83
N LYS A 49 9.51 -18.14 -12.09
CA LYS A 49 8.14 -17.78 -12.49
C LYS A 49 7.93 -16.27 -12.45
N ALA A 50 8.44 -15.58 -11.43
CA ALA A 50 8.39 -14.12 -11.35
C ALA A 50 9.03 -13.44 -12.57
N GLU A 51 10.24 -13.86 -12.96
CA GLU A 51 10.94 -13.32 -14.13
C GLU A 51 10.13 -13.51 -15.41
N THR A 52 9.58 -14.71 -15.61
CA THR A 52 8.76 -15.03 -16.78
C THR A 52 7.52 -14.13 -16.87
N GLU A 53 6.74 -14.05 -15.79
CA GLU A 53 5.48 -13.29 -15.77
C GLU A 53 5.69 -11.78 -15.82
N ALA A 54 6.74 -11.28 -15.15
CA ALA A 54 7.13 -9.88 -15.18
C ALA A 54 7.61 -9.47 -16.57
N ALA A 55 8.51 -10.23 -17.20
CA ALA A 55 9.01 -9.93 -18.54
C ALA A 55 7.87 -9.90 -19.55
N ALA A 56 6.97 -10.88 -19.49
CA ALA A 56 5.83 -10.90 -20.38
C ALA A 56 4.90 -9.68 -20.16
N ALA A 57 4.78 -9.17 -18.93
CA ALA A 57 3.87 -8.06 -18.60
C ALA A 57 4.46 -6.73 -19.09
N ILE A 58 5.76 -6.53 -18.82
CA ILE A 58 6.53 -5.36 -19.25
C ILE A 58 6.60 -5.26 -20.78
N ASN A 59 6.77 -6.40 -21.47
CA ASN A 59 6.94 -6.45 -22.93
C ASN A 59 5.61 -6.55 -23.71
N HIS A 60 4.46 -6.53 -23.03
CA HIS A 60 3.18 -6.57 -23.72
C HIS A 60 2.97 -5.30 -24.56
N SER A 61 2.48 -5.43 -25.80
CA SER A 61 2.40 -4.31 -26.76
C SER A 61 1.53 -3.13 -26.30
N TYR A 62 0.51 -3.41 -25.49
CA TYR A 62 -0.34 -2.37 -24.87
C TYR A 62 0.28 -1.72 -23.63
N GLY A 63 1.36 -2.28 -23.09
CA GLY A 63 2.06 -1.76 -21.91
C GLY A 63 1.32 -1.93 -20.58
N LEU A 64 1.80 -1.17 -19.61
CA LEU A 64 1.29 -1.06 -18.24
C LEU A 64 0.46 0.24 -18.09
N ILE A 65 -0.11 0.46 -16.90
CA ILE A 65 -0.64 1.76 -16.50
C ILE A 65 0.55 2.72 -16.34
N THR A 66 0.64 3.79 -17.13
CA THR A 66 1.79 4.73 -17.08
C THR A 66 1.39 6.18 -16.89
N THR A 67 0.11 6.52 -16.96
CA THR A 67 -0.41 7.86 -16.70
C THR A 67 -1.52 7.85 -15.67
N VAL A 68 -1.72 8.96 -14.95
CA VAL A 68 -2.75 9.05 -13.89
C VAL A 68 -4.15 8.77 -14.44
N SER A 69 -4.45 9.18 -15.68
CA SER A 69 -5.73 8.90 -16.37
C SER A 69 -5.98 7.43 -16.70
N GLU A 70 -4.96 6.56 -16.56
CA GLU A 70 -5.07 5.13 -16.76
C GLU A 70 -5.21 4.35 -15.44
N SER A 71 -5.15 5.04 -14.29
CA SER A 71 -5.33 4.42 -12.98
C SER A 71 -6.70 3.76 -12.88
N ALA A 72 -6.76 2.58 -12.26
CA ALA A 72 -8.03 1.90 -12.02
C ALA A 72 -8.73 2.55 -10.83
N ILE A 73 -9.78 3.31 -11.10
CA ILE A 73 -10.56 4.04 -10.09
C ILE A 73 -12.04 3.75 -10.35
N LEU A 74 -12.76 3.26 -9.34
CA LEU A 74 -14.21 3.18 -9.39
C LEU A 74 -14.80 4.57 -9.12
N HIS A 75 -15.49 5.10 -10.13
CA HIS A 75 -16.02 6.46 -10.13
C HIS A 75 -17.44 6.55 -9.60
N GLN A 76 -17.71 7.60 -8.81
CA GLN A 76 -19.06 8.11 -8.62
C GLN A 76 -19.54 8.71 -9.94
N THR A 77 -20.79 8.44 -10.29
CA THR A 77 -21.45 9.03 -11.46
C THR A 77 -22.90 9.37 -11.13
N THR A 78 -23.58 10.04 -12.05
CA THR A 78 -25.02 10.32 -11.89
C THR A 78 -25.87 9.04 -11.91
N SER A 79 -25.40 7.96 -12.53
CA SER A 79 -26.11 6.68 -12.63
C SER A 79 -25.61 5.60 -11.67
N PHE A 80 -24.51 5.86 -10.95
CA PHE A 80 -23.93 4.94 -9.98
C PHE A 80 -23.27 5.73 -8.86
N THR A 81 -23.89 5.65 -7.67
CA THR A 81 -23.42 6.30 -6.47
C THR A 81 -23.23 5.29 -5.35
N PHE A 82 -22.24 5.49 -4.50
CA PHE A 82 -21.98 4.67 -3.32
C PHE A 82 -21.46 5.53 -2.17
N ILE A 83 -21.57 5.04 -0.94
CA ILE A 83 -20.87 5.67 0.21
C ILE A 83 -19.45 5.13 0.23
N ASN A 84 -18.47 6.04 0.26
CA ASN A 84 -17.08 5.63 0.38
C ASN A 84 -16.86 4.96 1.76
N PRO A 85 -16.43 3.69 1.81
CA PRO A 85 -16.33 2.95 3.07
C PRO A 85 -15.21 3.49 3.99
N ILE A 86 -14.18 4.13 3.42
CA ILE A 86 -13.12 4.74 4.23
C ILE A 86 -13.67 5.99 4.91
N TRP A 87 -14.44 6.82 4.20
CA TRP A 87 -15.16 7.93 4.83
C TRP A 87 -16.10 7.43 5.91
N GLU A 88 -16.86 6.37 5.65
CA GLU A 88 -17.83 5.84 6.63
C GLU A 88 -17.15 5.44 7.94
N VAL A 89 -16.09 4.64 7.87
CA VAL A 89 -15.40 4.18 9.10
C VAL A 89 -14.58 5.31 9.76
N SER A 90 -13.96 6.20 8.98
CA SER A 90 -13.11 7.27 9.54
C SER A 90 -13.85 8.53 10.00
N GLU A 91 -15.02 8.83 9.42
CA GLU A 91 -15.74 10.09 9.64
C GLU A 91 -17.16 9.92 10.14
N SER A 92 -17.94 8.99 9.58
CA SER A 92 -19.28 8.70 10.10
C SER A 92 -19.16 8.01 11.45
N PHE A 93 -18.41 6.91 11.51
CA PHE A 93 -18.21 6.17 12.76
C PHE A 93 -17.09 6.78 13.61
N GLN A 94 -16.11 7.45 13.01
CA GLN A 94 -14.94 8.02 13.72
C GLN A 94 -14.06 6.97 14.42
N ASP A 95 -13.97 5.76 13.85
CA ASP A 95 -13.21 4.63 14.41
C ASP A 95 -11.80 4.47 13.82
N MET A 96 -11.46 5.27 12.81
CA MET A 96 -10.15 5.25 12.16
C MET A 96 -9.46 6.61 12.18
N ARG A 97 -8.14 6.57 12.42
CA ARG A 97 -7.23 7.72 12.42
C ARG A 97 -5.92 7.35 11.72
N MET A 98 -5.11 8.36 11.40
CA MET A 98 -3.73 8.14 10.92
C MET A 98 -2.99 7.21 11.90
N GLY A 99 -2.24 6.23 11.40
CA GLY A 99 -1.44 5.36 12.25
C GLY A 99 -0.09 6.00 12.62
N ALA A 100 0.45 5.67 13.80
CA ALA A 100 1.76 6.15 14.27
C ALA A 100 2.90 5.89 13.27
N THR A 101 2.86 4.80 12.51
CA THR A 101 3.84 4.54 11.44
C THR A 101 3.77 5.62 10.35
N MET A 102 2.56 5.95 9.88
CA MET A 102 2.37 6.97 8.84
C MET A 102 2.77 8.35 9.34
N ASP A 103 2.46 8.68 10.60
CA ASP A 103 2.97 9.87 11.29
C ASP A 103 4.50 9.96 11.20
N CYS A 104 5.21 8.92 11.66
CA CYS A 104 6.67 8.93 11.68
C CYS A 104 7.28 9.14 10.28
N TYR A 105 6.74 8.49 9.24
CA TYR A 105 7.25 8.67 7.88
C TYR A 105 6.90 10.03 7.29
N LEU A 106 5.61 10.41 7.30
CA LEU A 106 5.15 11.63 6.65
C LEU A 106 5.70 12.89 7.32
N ASN A 107 5.64 12.97 8.65
CA ASN A 107 6.16 14.13 9.36
C ASN A 107 7.69 14.17 9.33
N GLY A 108 8.37 13.01 9.40
CA GLY A 108 9.82 12.92 9.31
C GLY A 108 10.35 13.39 7.95
N TYR A 109 9.69 12.98 6.87
CA TYR A 109 10.00 13.42 5.50
C TYR A 109 9.42 14.78 5.13
N LYS A 110 8.61 15.40 6.00
CA LYS A 110 7.84 16.62 5.68
C LYS A 110 7.07 16.45 4.37
N ASP A 111 6.47 15.28 4.19
CA ASP A 111 5.89 14.85 2.92
C ASP A 111 4.67 15.72 2.54
N PRO A 112 4.69 16.43 1.40
CA PRO A 112 3.59 17.27 0.96
C PRO A 112 2.24 16.53 0.76
N ARG A 113 2.27 15.20 0.57
CA ARG A 113 1.07 14.37 0.42
C ARG A 113 0.28 14.22 1.73
N THR A 114 0.87 14.57 2.88
CA THR A 114 0.20 14.49 4.20
C THR A 114 -1.16 15.17 4.21
N SER A 115 -1.24 16.39 3.68
CA SER A 115 -2.50 17.15 3.60
C SER A 115 -3.53 16.59 2.61
N LYS A 116 -3.08 15.72 1.70
CA LYS A 116 -3.95 15.04 0.74
C LYS A 116 -4.52 13.77 1.34
N TYR A 117 -3.79 13.12 2.23
CA TYR A 117 -4.17 11.86 2.86
C TYR A 117 -4.94 12.04 4.16
N PHE A 118 -4.63 13.10 4.90
CA PHE A 118 -5.13 13.30 6.25
C PHE A 118 -5.63 14.73 6.44
N ARG A 119 -6.60 14.88 7.33
CA ARG A 119 -7.03 16.15 7.88
C ARG A 119 -6.22 16.44 9.14
N PRO A 120 -5.83 17.71 9.38
CA PRO A 120 -5.14 18.08 10.60
C PRO A 120 -6.00 17.74 11.82
N ALA A 121 -5.37 17.42 12.94
CA ALA A 121 -6.06 17.20 14.20
C ALA A 121 -6.78 18.48 14.64
N THR A 122 -8.06 18.38 14.97
CA THR A 122 -8.91 19.52 15.33
C THR A 122 -8.33 20.34 16.48
N LYS A 123 -7.71 19.68 17.46
CA LYS A 123 -7.20 20.33 18.68
C LYS A 123 -5.98 21.22 18.43
N SER A 124 -5.12 20.87 17.47
CA SER A 124 -3.78 21.46 17.33
C SER A 124 -3.51 22.07 15.95
N GLY A 125 -4.26 21.66 14.91
CA GLY A 125 -3.96 22.00 13.52
C GLY A 125 -2.78 21.22 12.92
N ALA A 126 -2.14 20.33 13.69
CA ALA A 126 -1.00 19.51 13.24
C ALA A 126 -1.43 18.08 12.88
N TYR A 127 -0.50 17.30 12.31
CA TYR A 127 -0.76 15.93 11.90
C TYR A 127 -0.22 14.93 12.92
N TYR A 128 -1.11 14.10 13.48
CA TYR A 128 -0.74 13.12 14.51
C TYR A 128 -1.36 11.76 14.24
N GLY A 129 -0.55 10.72 14.44
CA GLY A 129 -0.98 9.34 14.34
C GLY A 129 -1.40 8.77 15.69
N VAL A 130 -1.97 7.58 15.62
CA VAL A 130 -2.36 6.76 16.77
C VAL A 130 -1.61 5.44 16.69
N ARG A 131 -0.99 5.02 17.79
CA ARG A 131 -0.27 3.75 17.84
C ARG A 131 -1.26 2.58 17.96
N ASN A 132 -1.01 1.51 17.21
CA ASN A 132 -1.84 0.31 17.29
C ASN A 132 -1.65 -0.45 18.61
N GLY A 133 -2.70 -1.11 19.10
CA GLY A 133 -2.68 -1.92 20.32
C GLY A 133 -2.61 -1.13 21.62
N MET A 134 -3.13 0.09 21.63
CA MET A 134 -3.31 0.85 22.87
C MET A 134 -4.43 0.24 23.71
N THR A 135 -4.21 0.17 25.01
CA THR A 135 -5.21 -0.27 25.99
C THR A 135 -5.91 0.94 26.60
N ASN A 136 -7.19 0.80 26.96
CA ASN A 136 -7.99 1.86 27.58
C ASN A 136 -8.05 3.17 26.76
N ILE A 137 -8.21 3.06 25.45
CA ILE A 137 -8.30 4.22 24.55
C ILE A 137 -9.63 4.97 24.71
N SER A 138 -9.57 6.30 24.79
CA SER A 138 -10.75 7.17 24.73
C SER A 138 -10.97 7.66 23.29
N LYS A 139 -12.01 7.15 22.64
CA LYS A 139 -12.37 7.57 21.27
C LYS A 139 -12.54 9.09 21.17
N ASP A 140 -13.22 9.71 22.13
CA ASP A 140 -13.47 11.15 22.15
C ASP A 140 -12.19 11.98 22.30
N ALA A 141 -11.20 11.50 23.05
CA ALA A 141 -9.92 12.20 23.15
C ALA A 141 -9.13 12.14 21.84
N TYR A 142 -9.10 10.96 21.20
CA TYR A 142 -8.32 10.75 19.97
C TYR A 142 -8.99 11.33 18.73
N LYS A 143 -10.32 11.42 18.69
CA LYS A 143 -11.01 11.98 17.52
C LYS A 143 -10.64 13.45 17.29
N GLU A 144 -10.30 14.19 18.36
CA GLU A 144 -9.86 15.60 18.32
C GLU A 144 -8.35 15.76 18.22
N ALA A 145 -7.59 14.87 18.89
CA ALA A 145 -6.13 15.00 19.01
C ALA A 145 -5.34 14.35 17.85
N ALA A 146 -5.92 13.37 17.16
CA ALA A 146 -5.27 12.67 16.05
C ALA A 146 -5.92 12.99 14.70
N SER A 147 -5.16 12.82 13.62
CA SER A 147 -5.59 13.13 12.27
C SER A 147 -6.62 12.14 11.73
N GLY A 148 -7.75 12.68 11.25
CA GLY A 148 -8.73 11.96 10.44
C GLY A 148 -8.23 11.71 9.02
N LEU A 149 -8.84 10.77 8.31
CA LEU A 149 -8.47 10.46 6.94
C LEU A 149 -9.19 11.44 6.01
N ASN A 150 -8.52 11.95 4.98
CA ASN A 150 -9.06 12.99 4.10
C ASN A 150 -9.92 12.40 2.97
N PHE A 151 -11.07 11.83 3.35
CA PHE A 151 -12.08 11.34 2.43
C PHE A 151 -13.39 12.10 2.64
N GLU A 152 -14.17 12.17 1.58
CA GLU A 152 -15.56 12.64 1.55
C GLU A 152 -16.50 11.46 1.28
N THR A 153 -17.79 11.61 1.63
CA THR A 153 -18.79 10.53 1.46
C THR A 153 -18.88 10.02 0.02
N ASN A 154 -18.69 10.91 -0.97
CA ASN A 154 -18.70 10.63 -2.40
C ASN A 154 -17.29 10.59 -3.00
N SER A 155 -16.26 10.24 -2.22
CA SER A 155 -14.93 10.01 -2.80
C SER A 155 -14.94 8.77 -3.70
N ASN A 156 -14.27 8.86 -4.85
CA ASN A 156 -14.01 7.70 -5.73
C ASN A 156 -13.16 6.65 -5.00
N MET A 157 -13.19 5.40 -5.48
CA MET A 157 -12.42 4.30 -4.90
C MET A 157 -11.28 3.88 -5.82
N GLN A 158 -10.05 4.17 -5.42
CA GLN A 158 -8.86 3.75 -6.15
C GLN A 158 -8.57 2.26 -5.94
N TRP A 159 -8.36 1.51 -7.01
CA TRP A 159 -7.97 0.10 -6.99
C TRP A 159 -6.49 -0.11 -7.31
N MET A 160 -5.97 0.63 -8.29
CA MET A 160 -4.56 0.59 -8.67
C MET A 160 -4.14 1.92 -9.28
N ASP A 161 -3.11 2.54 -8.70
CA ASP A 161 -2.58 3.83 -9.13
C ASP A 161 -1.44 3.67 -10.14
N ALA A 162 -1.32 4.59 -11.09
CA ALA A 162 -0.23 4.59 -12.06
C ALA A 162 1.17 4.63 -11.44
N SER A 163 1.35 5.23 -10.26
CA SER A 163 2.65 5.25 -9.57
C SER A 163 3.14 3.86 -9.21
N GLU A 164 2.22 2.92 -8.98
CA GLU A 164 2.57 1.57 -8.59
C GLU A 164 3.28 0.82 -9.73
N ALA A 165 2.85 1.01 -10.99
CA ALA A 165 3.51 0.41 -12.13
C ALA A 165 5.00 0.80 -12.19
N TYR A 166 5.30 2.07 -11.92
CA TYR A 166 6.69 2.55 -11.87
C TYR A 166 7.46 2.01 -10.66
N PHE A 167 6.85 1.87 -9.49
CA PHE A 167 7.51 1.20 -8.35
C PHE A 167 7.77 -0.28 -8.63
N LEU A 168 6.85 -0.97 -9.31
CA LEU A 168 7.02 -2.35 -9.76
C LEU A 168 8.15 -2.46 -10.79
N LEU A 169 8.24 -1.52 -11.74
CA LEU A 169 9.35 -1.44 -12.70
C LEU A 169 10.70 -1.15 -12.01
N ALA A 170 10.73 -0.27 -11.01
CA ALA A 170 11.93 0.00 -10.23
C ALA A 170 12.43 -1.26 -9.52
N GLU A 171 11.55 -2.01 -8.88
CA GLU A 171 11.91 -3.28 -8.25
C GLU A 171 12.29 -4.35 -9.27
N ALA A 172 11.52 -4.51 -10.35
CA ALA A 172 11.81 -5.48 -11.39
C ALA A 172 13.18 -5.21 -12.04
N LYS A 173 13.52 -3.94 -12.24
CA LYS A 173 14.85 -3.55 -12.71
C LYS A 173 15.94 -3.86 -11.70
N LEU A 174 15.71 -3.51 -10.44
CA LEU A 174 16.68 -3.73 -9.36
C LEU A 174 16.99 -5.21 -9.17
N ARG A 175 15.95 -6.05 -9.08
CA ARG A 175 16.09 -7.43 -8.61
C ARG A 175 16.13 -8.45 -9.73
N LEU A 176 15.45 -8.20 -10.84
CA LEU A 176 15.31 -9.11 -11.98
C LEU A 176 16.01 -8.61 -13.25
N ASN A 177 16.60 -7.41 -13.20
CA ASN A 177 17.19 -6.73 -14.35
C ASN A 177 16.23 -6.56 -15.54
N LEU A 178 14.92 -6.43 -15.27
CA LEU A 178 13.89 -6.21 -16.30
C LEU A 178 13.54 -4.73 -16.44
N GLY A 179 13.14 -4.32 -17.65
CA GLY A 179 12.83 -2.92 -17.97
C GLY A 179 13.98 -2.20 -18.67
N THR A 180 13.64 -1.07 -19.31
CA THR A 180 14.51 -0.35 -20.24
C THR A 180 15.25 0.83 -19.60
N GLU A 181 14.78 1.32 -18.45
CA GLU A 181 15.37 2.47 -17.76
C GLU A 181 16.20 2.04 -16.54
N THR A 182 16.86 3.01 -15.90
CA THR A 182 17.56 2.78 -14.64
C THR A 182 16.58 2.66 -13.47
N VAL A 183 17.01 2.00 -12.38
CA VAL A 183 16.22 1.91 -11.15
C VAL A 183 15.86 3.30 -10.62
N LYS A 184 16.83 4.23 -10.61
CA LYS A 184 16.64 5.63 -10.25
C LYS A 184 15.52 6.29 -11.05
N SER A 185 15.55 6.14 -12.38
CA SER A 185 14.55 6.75 -13.26
C SER A 185 13.13 6.24 -12.95
N TYR A 186 12.96 4.93 -12.77
CA TYR A 186 11.67 4.37 -12.39
C TYR A 186 11.22 4.82 -11.00
N TYR A 187 12.12 4.84 -10.01
CA TYR A 187 11.83 5.33 -8.67
C TYR A 187 11.34 6.78 -8.68
N GLU A 188 12.06 7.68 -9.37
CA GLU A 188 11.69 9.09 -9.45
C GLU A 188 10.38 9.30 -10.21
N LYS A 189 10.15 8.55 -11.31
CA LYS A 189 8.87 8.56 -12.03
C LYS A 189 7.71 8.08 -11.15
N ALA A 190 7.93 7.07 -10.31
CA ALA A 190 6.93 6.56 -9.40
C ALA A 190 6.52 7.63 -8.36
N VAL A 191 7.49 8.28 -7.73
CA VAL A 191 7.23 9.35 -6.76
C VAL A 191 6.55 10.54 -7.44
N ARG A 192 7.00 10.97 -8.62
CA ARG A 192 6.34 12.03 -9.42
C ARG A 192 4.90 11.69 -9.74
N THR A 193 4.65 10.48 -10.23
CA THR A 193 3.29 10.02 -10.57
C THR A 193 2.40 9.98 -9.33
N SER A 194 2.93 9.57 -8.18
CA SER A 194 2.21 9.60 -6.91
C SER A 194 1.84 11.03 -6.52
N PHE A 195 2.77 12.00 -6.61
CA PHE A 195 2.46 13.40 -6.32
C PHE A 195 1.37 13.95 -7.25
N THR A 196 1.48 13.69 -8.55
CA THR A 196 0.48 14.11 -9.53
C THR A 196 -0.88 13.48 -9.25
N SER A 197 -0.95 12.17 -9.02
CA SER A 197 -2.19 11.44 -8.72
C SER A 197 -2.90 12.01 -7.49
N LYS A 198 -2.15 12.38 -6.45
CA LYS A 198 -2.72 12.92 -5.20
C LYS A 198 -2.92 14.44 -5.23
N GLY A 199 -2.54 15.12 -6.32
CA GLY A 199 -2.58 16.57 -6.43
C GLY A 199 -1.65 17.29 -5.44
N ALA A 200 -0.53 16.66 -5.08
CA ALA A 200 0.51 17.24 -4.22
C ALA A 200 1.55 18.00 -5.06
N ALA A 201 2.12 19.07 -4.49
CA ALA A 201 3.13 19.90 -5.13
C ALA A 201 4.54 19.69 -4.53
N GLY A 202 5.57 20.27 -5.15
CA GLY A 202 6.93 20.30 -4.58
C GLY A 202 7.75 19.03 -4.75
N VAL A 203 7.40 18.17 -5.71
CA VAL A 203 8.04 16.85 -5.88
C VAL A 203 9.54 16.92 -6.19
N ASP A 204 10.01 17.97 -6.88
CA ASP A 204 11.44 18.13 -7.16
C ASP A 204 12.26 18.33 -5.89
N ASN A 205 11.80 19.21 -5.00
CA ASN A 205 12.43 19.42 -3.69
C ASN A 205 12.36 18.16 -2.83
N TYR A 206 11.22 17.46 -2.87
CA TYR A 206 11.03 16.21 -2.14
C TYR A 206 12.00 15.11 -2.61
N LEU A 207 12.15 14.92 -3.93
CA LEU A 207 13.09 13.95 -4.50
C LEU A 207 14.56 14.33 -4.31
N ALA A 208 14.87 15.62 -4.15
CA ALA A 208 16.21 16.10 -3.86
C ALA A 208 16.57 16.01 -2.35
N ASP A 209 15.61 15.70 -1.47
CA ASP A 209 15.83 15.67 -0.03
C ASP A 209 16.66 14.45 0.39
N ALA A 210 17.95 14.70 0.58
CA ALA A 210 18.96 13.74 1.05
C ALA A 210 19.24 13.85 2.56
N VAL A 211 18.38 14.52 3.33
CA VAL A 211 18.61 14.80 4.76
C VAL A 211 17.47 14.29 5.64
N SER A 212 16.22 14.48 5.22
CA SER A 212 15.06 14.12 6.03
C SER A 212 14.94 12.60 6.20
N LEU A 213 14.65 12.19 7.43
CA LEU A 213 14.51 10.80 7.86
C LEU A 213 13.18 10.63 8.60
N PRO A 214 12.62 9.40 8.65
CA PRO A 214 11.44 9.13 9.47
C PRO A 214 11.72 9.42 10.94
N LEU A 215 10.69 9.90 11.66
CA LEU A 215 10.80 10.22 13.08
C LEU A 215 11.24 9.00 13.88
N THR A 216 12.26 9.18 14.73
CA THR A 216 12.79 8.15 15.63
C THR A 216 12.08 8.10 16.98
N THR A 217 11.20 9.06 17.25
CA THR A 217 10.33 9.12 18.42
C THR A 217 8.89 9.37 17.97
N TYR A 218 7.99 8.46 18.31
CA TYR A 218 6.55 8.71 18.21
C TYR A 218 6.07 9.40 19.49
N THR A 219 5.31 10.48 19.37
CA THR A 219 4.71 11.18 20.51
C THR A 219 3.21 10.99 20.48
N ASP A 220 2.66 10.43 21.55
CA ASP A 220 1.23 10.24 21.66
C ASP A 220 0.48 11.58 21.79
N PRO A 221 -0.51 11.86 20.93
CA PRO A 221 -1.14 13.18 20.88
C PRO A 221 -2.08 13.49 22.06
N THR A 222 -2.47 12.47 22.84
CA THR A 222 -3.35 12.66 23.99
C THR A 222 -2.59 12.76 25.31
N THR A 223 -1.49 12.01 25.44
CA THR A 223 -0.70 11.92 26.67
C THR A 223 0.63 12.67 26.62
N ASN A 224 1.04 13.16 25.44
CA ASN A 224 2.37 13.74 25.17
C ASN A 224 3.53 12.79 25.49
N ARG A 225 3.26 11.48 25.59
CA ARG A 225 4.29 10.49 25.90
C ARG A 225 5.11 10.16 24.65
N GLY A 226 6.41 10.41 24.73
CA GLY A 226 7.38 9.96 23.72
C GLY A 226 7.68 8.45 23.84
N THR A 227 7.74 7.78 22.70
CA THR A 227 8.18 6.39 22.54
C THR A 227 9.30 6.34 21.51
N ASN A 228 10.47 5.83 21.89
CA ASN A 228 11.55 5.58 20.92
C ASN A 228 11.11 4.46 19.96
N VAL A 229 11.19 4.75 18.67
CA VAL A 229 10.83 3.83 17.58
C VAL A 229 11.96 3.61 16.57
N SER A 230 13.17 4.11 16.87
CA SER A 230 14.30 4.11 15.92
C SER A 230 14.74 2.73 15.46
N SER A 231 14.51 1.70 16.28
CA SER A 231 14.81 0.29 15.94
C SER A 231 13.72 -0.38 15.11
N PHE A 232 12.57 0.29 14.91
CA PHE A 232 11.42 -0.29 14.23
C PHE A 232 11.11 0.35 12.90
N VAL A 233 11.37 1.65 12.74
CA VAL A 233 11.17 2.37 11.49
C VAL A 233 12.41 2.30 10.61
N SER A 234 12.21 2.27 9.30
CA SER A 234 13.29 2.42 8.33
C SER A 234 13.96 3.79 8.50
N GLN A 235 15.27 3.85 8.31
CA GLN A 235 16.07 5.07 8.44
C GLN A 235 16.84 5.30 7.14
N LEU A 236 16.11 5.70 6.09
CA LEU A 236 16.64 6.09 4.79
C LEU A 236 16.04 7.42 4.34
N THR A 237 16.79 8.16 3.54
CA THR A 237 16.35 9.42 2.94
C THR A 237 15.51 9.19 1.68
N ILE A 238 14.81 10.24 1.23
CA ILE A 238 14.00 10.22 0.00
C ILE A 238 14.89 10.20 -1.24
N ALA A 239 15.93 11.04 -1.26
CA ALA A 239 16.81 11.14 -2.42
C ALA A 239 17.43 9.78 -2.76
N TRP A 240 17.44 9.47 -4.06
CA TRP A 240 18.02 8.25 -4.55
C TRP A 240 19.54 8.24 -4.34
N ASP A 241 20.04 7.15 -3.75
CA ASP A 241 21.47 6.91 -3.55
C ASP A 241 21.87 5.63 -4.29
N GLU A 242 22.72 5.77 -5.30
CA GLU A 242 23.20 4.65 -6.10
C GLU A 242 24.31 3.84 -5.41
N ALA A 243 24.99 4.43 -4.41
CA ALA A 243 26.15 3.83 -3.75
C ALA A 243 25.78 2.83 -2.66
N VAL A 244 24.54 2.84 -2.17
CA VAL A 244 24.07 1.89 -1.14
C VAL A 244 23.80 0.50 -1.71
N SER A 245 23.71 -0.50 -0.84
CA SER A 245 23.41 -1.88 -1.22
C SER A 245 22.08 -2.02 -1.94
N GLU A 246 21.93 -3.08 -2.74
CA GLU A 246 20.66 -3.45 -3.38
C GLU A 246 19.52 -3.51 -2.37
N GLU A 247 19.79 -4.00 -1.16
CA GLU A 247 18.79 -4.07 -0.11
C GLU A 247 18.31 -2.69 0.34
N LYS A 248 19.22 -1.73 0.53
CA LYS A 248 18.86 -0.37 0.90
C LYS A 248 18.15 0.37 -0.24
N LYS A 249 18.48 0.04 -1.50
CA LYS A 249 17.72 0.50 -2.68
C LYS A 249 16.29 -0.03 -2.64
N LEU A 250 16.10 -1.33 -2.39
CA LEU A 250 14.78 -1.95 -2.27
C LEU A 250 13.96 -1.35 -1.13
N GLU A 251 14.56 -1.21 0.06
CA GLU A 251 13.92 -0.59 1.23
C GLU A 251 13.43 0.84 0.89
N ARG A 252 14.24 1.66 0.21
CA ARG A 252 13.83 3.00 -0.24
C ARG A 252 12.65 2.98 -1.21
N ILE A 253 12.68 2.08 -2.20
CA ILE A 253 11.55 1.90 -3.14
C ILE A 253 10.29 1.52 -2.35
N MET A 254 10.38 0.57 -1.42
CA MET A 254 9.24 0.07 -0.66
C MET A 254 8.67 1.11 0.32
N ILE A 255 9.50 1.96 0.94
CA ILE A 255 9.01 3.08 1.75
C ILE A 255 8.14 4.01 0.91
N GLN A 256 8.63 4.47 -0.25
CA GLN A 256 7.87 5.40 -1.09
C GLN A 256 6.67 4.73 -1.76
N LYS A 257 6.78 3.44 -2.14
CA LYS A 257 5.64 2.65 -2.63
C LYS A 257 4.56 2.55 -1.57
N TRP A 258 4.93 2.26 -0.33
CA TRP A 258 3.98 2.17 0.80
C TRP A 258 3.24 3.50 1.04
N ILE A 259 3.96 4.64 0.99
CA ILE A 259 3.33 5.97 1.07
C ILE A 259 2.38 6.21 -0.12
N ALA A 260 2.79 5.82 -1.34
CA ALA A 260 2.00 6.01 -2.56
C ALA A 260 0.76 5.11 -2.64
N LEU A 261 0.83 3.91 -2.05
CA LEU A 261 -0.27 2.95 -2.04
C LEU A 261 -1.48 3.44 -1.23
N TYR A 262 -1.31 4.37 -0.29
CA TYR A 262 -2.45 4.91 0.46
C TYR A 262 -3.55 5.46 -0.49
N PRO A 263 -4.82 5.03 -0.34
CA PRO A 263 -5.39 4.27 0.79
C PRO A 263 -5.50 2.74 0.61
N ASP A 264 -4.89 2.13 -0.41
CA ASP A 264 -4.87 0.66 -0.63
C ASP A 264 -4.03 -0.06 0.44
N GLY A 265 -4.62 -0.18 1.64
CA GLY A 265 -3.99 -0.80 2.80
C GLY A 265 -3.79 -2.31 2.64
N GLN A 266 -4.59 -2.98 1.82
CA GLN A 266 -4.47 -4.42 1.58
C GLN A 266 -3.23 -4.73 0.74
N GLU A 267 -2.99 -3.96 -0.33
CA GLU A 267 -1.76 -4.07 -1.10
C GLU A 267 -0.54 -3.66 -0.27
N ALA A 268 -0.63 -2.54 0.48
CA ALA A 268 0.44 -2.09 1.36
C ALA A 268 0.82 -3.13 2.43
N TRP A 269 -0.16 -3.81 3.05
CA TRP A 269 0.09 -4.89 3.99
C TRP A 269 0.68 -6.14 3.32
N SER A 270 0.30 -6.42 2.08
CA SER A 270 0.86 -7.53 1.32
C SER A 270 2.32 -7.28 0.92
N GLU A 271 2.66 -6.05 0.52
CA GLU A 271 4.06 -5.66 0.20
C GLU A 271 4.95 -5.69 1.43
N MET A 272 4.44 -5.21 2.58
CA MET A 272 5.20 -5.23 3.82
C MET A 272 5.44 -6.66 4.32
N ARG A 273 4.45 -7.56 4.22
CA ARG A 273 4.68 -8.99 4.54
C ARG A 273 5.72 -9.60 3.59
N ARG A 274 5.60 -9.32 2.29
CA ARG A 274 6.49 -9.88 1.26
C ARG A 274 7.95 -9.43 1.44
N THR A 275 8.16 -8.14 1.69
CA THR A 275 9.50 -7.53 1.63
C THR A 275 10.13 -7.29 3.00
N GLY A 276 9.31 -7.20 4.05
CA GLY A 276 9.72 -6.69 5.36
C GLY A 276 9.74 -5.16 5.47
N TYR A 277 9.43 -4.43 4.40
CA TYR A 277 9.52 -2.97 4.34
C TYR A 277 8.18 -2.28 4.04
N PRO A 278 8.01 -1.03 4.50
CA PRO A 278 8.91 -0.29 5.39
C PRO A 278 8.88 -0.86 6.82
N GLY A 279 9.89 -0.54 7.63
CA GLY A 279 9.81 -0.74 9.07
C GLY A 279 8.62 0.03 9.66
N PHE A 280 7.99 -0.47 10.72
CA PHE A 280 6.76 0.11 11.26
C PHE A 280 6.80 0.24 12.78
N VAL A 281 6.05 1.20 13.34
CA VAL A 281 5.91 1.34 14.78
C VAL A 281 5.20 0.10 15.34
N ARG A 282 5.91 -0.67 16.19
CA ARG A 282 5.41 -1.93 16.75
C ARG A 282 4.15 -1.71 17.59
N ILE A 283 3.28 -2.72 17.61
CA ILE A 283 2.05 -2.73 18.40
C ILE A 283 2.40 -2.55 19.89
N ASN A 284 1.63 -1.72 20.59
CA ASN A 284 1.91 -1.37 21.99
C ASN A 284 1.62 -2.53 22.96
N SER A 285 0.51 -3.24 22.77
CA SER A 285 0.13 -4.40 23.58
C SER A 285 -0.46 -5.51 22.71
N TYR A 286 -0.03 -6.74 22.95
CA TYR A 286 -0.51 -7.96 22.28
C TYR A 286 -1.37 -8.75 23.26
N GLN A 287 -2.69 -8.54 23.25
CA GLN A 287 -3.59 -9.18 24.22
C GLN A 287 -3.89 -10.66 23.92
N TYR A 288 -3.48 -11.18 22.75
CA TYR A 288 -3.71 -12.56 22.31
C TYR A 288 -2.42 -13.20 21.75
N ALA A 289 -1.41 -13.37 22.61
CA ALA A 289 -0.07 -13.83 22.23
C ALA A 289 -0.01 -15.27 21.67
N THR A 290 -1.08 -16.06 21.80
CA THR A 290 -1.18 -17.41 21.24
C THR A 290 -1.40 -17.40 19.72
N GLU A 291 -1.90 -16.29 19.16
CA GLU A 291 -2.19 -16.15 17.73
C GLU A 291 -1.03 -15.54 16.95
N VAL A 292 -0.33 -14.58 17.57
CA VAL A 292 0.77 -13.83 16.96
C VAL A 292 1.85 -13.66 18.02
N ALA A 293 3.07 -14.09 17.70
CA ALA A 293 4.22 -13.93 18.59
C ALA A 293 4.46 -12.45 18.93
N SER A 294 4.99 -12.19 20.12
CA SER A 294 5.40 -10.84 20.54
C SER A 294 6.32 -10.19 19.51
N ASN A 295 6.09 -8.91 19.22
CA ASN A 295 6.77 -8.13 18.18
C ASN A 295 6.55 -8.58 16.73
N ALA A 296 5.78 -9.65 16.48
CA ALA A 296 5.37 -10.01 15.13
C ALA A 296 4.11 -9.22 14.71
N LEU A 297 3.77 -9.35 13.43
CA LEU A 297 2.53 -8.83 12.86
C LEU A 297 1.62 -9.98 12.46
N ILE A 298 0.33 -9.67 12.39
CA ILE A 298 -0.65 -10.52 11.71
C ILE A 298 -0.15 -10.80 10.29
N SER A 299 -0.09 -12.08 9.97
CA SER A 299 0.41 -12.64 8.72
C SER A 299 -0.74 -12.94 7.75
N ARG A 300 -1.92 -13.23 8.28
CA ARG A 300 -3.15 -13.55 7.55
C ARG A 300 -4.38 -13.39 8.42
N LEU A 301 -5.55 -13.39 7.80
CA LEU A 301 -6.80 -13.62 8.51
C LEU A 301 -7.06 -15.12 8.59
N LYS A 302 -7.64 -15.55 9.72
CA LYS A 302 -8.11 -16.92 9.92
C LYS A 302 -9.27 -17.24 9.00
N PHE A 303 -9.55 -18.51 8.77
CA PHE A 303 -10.80 -18.88 8.12
C PHE A 303 -11.99 -18.48 9.01
N PRO A 304 -13.11 -18.03 8.42
CA PRO A 304 -14.34 -17.81 9.18
C PRO A 304 -14.75 -19.07 9.93
N THR A 305 -15.29 -18.93 11.13
CA THR A 305 -15.72 -20.08 11.94
C THR A 305 -16.80 -20.92 11.25
N THR A 306 -17.60 -20.31 10.38
CA THR A 306 -18.61 -20.99 9.56
C THR A 306 -18.01 -21.95 8.54
N GLU A 307 -16.77 -21.72 8.06
CA GLU A 307 -16.12 -22.67 7.15
C GLU A 307 -15.79 -24.01 7.83
N TYR A 308 -15.62 -24.01 9.15
CA TYR A 308 -15.41 -25.25 9.92
C TYR A 308 -16.69 -26.06 10.15
N SER A 309 -17.85 -25.41 10.16
CA SER A 309 -19.15 -26.07 10.26
C SER A 309 -19.70 -26.50 8.90
N ASP A 310 -19.62 -25.61 7.91
CA ASP A 310 -20.36 -25.75 6.66
C ASP A 310 -19.52 -26.41 5.55
N ASN A 311 -18.19 -26.35 5.67
CA ASN A 311 -17.23 -26.81 4.66
C ASN A 311 -16.02 -27.55 5.27
N SER A 312 -16.26 -28.26 6.37
CA SER A 312 -15.22 -28.77 7.27
C SER A 312 -14.10 -29.56 6.59
N GLN A 313 -14.42 -30.44 5.64
CA GLN A 313 -13.43 -31.26 4.94
C GLN A 313 -12.44 -30.41 4.14
N ASN A 314 -12.93 -29.43 3.37
CA ASN A 314 -12.07 -28.56 2.57
C ASN A 314 -11.30 -27.59 3.45
N THR A 315 -11.91 -27.08 4.52
CA THR A 315 -11.24 -26.22 5.49
C THR A 315 -10.09 -26.95 6.18
N GLN A 316 -10.29 -28.18 6.64
CA GLN A 316 -9.22 -28.99 7.24
C GLN A 316 -8.12 -29.32 6.23
N ALA A 317 -8.47 -29.63 4.98
CA ALA A 317 -7.48 -29.82 3.92
C ALA A 317 -6.66 -28.55 3.68
N ALA A 318 -7.28 -27.36 3.63
CA ALA A 318 -6.60 -26.09 3.47
C ALA A 318 -5.69 -25.77 4.68
N VAL A 319 -6.14 -26.08 5.90
CA VAL A 319 -5.32 -25.91 7.12
C VAL A 319 -4.09 -26.79 7.09
N SER A 320 -4.17 -28.01 6.54
CA SER A 320 -2.99 -28.88 6.39
C SER A 320 -1.90 -28.28 5.50
N LEU A 321 -2.26 -27.39 4.57
CA LEU A 321 -1.33 -26.71 3.66
C LEU A 321 -0.63 -25.49 4.28
N LEU A 322 -1.00 -25.09 5.51
CA LEU A 322 -0.41 -23.95 6.22
C LEU A 322 0.93 -24.28 6.94
N GLY A 323 1.57 -25.39 6.57
CA GLY A 323 2.89 -25.76 7.09
C GLY A 323 2.90 -26.12 8.59
N GLY A 324 1.78 -26.61 9.12
CA GLY A 324 1.69 -27.18 10.48
C GLY A 324 1.48 -26.19 11.63
N ASN A 325 1.55 -24.88 11.40
CA ASN A 325 1.31 -23.86 12.44
C ASN A 325 -0.17 -23.63 12.76
N GLY A 326 -1.08 -24.31 12.05
CA GLY A 326 -2.52 -24.21 12.22
C GLY A 326 -3.12 -22.92 11.64
N ASP A 327 -4.44 -22.81 11.79
CA ASP A 327 -5.21 -21.63 11.38
C ASP A 327 -5.10 -20.51 12.43
N ILE A 328 -3.90 -19.94 12.57
CA ILE A 328 -3.66 -18.79 13.45
C ILE A 328 -3.24 -17.56 12.65
N ALA A 329 -3.49 -16.38 13.21
CA ALA A 329 -3.22 -15.09 12.57
C ALA A 329 -1.72 -14.90 12.24
N GLY A 330 -0.83 -15.55 12.99
CA GLY A 330 0.62 -15.52 12.81
C GLY A 330 1.14 -16.41 11.67
N THR A 331 0.36 -17.35 11.15
CA THR A 331 0.81 -18.28 10.11
C THR A 331 1.06 -17.54 8.78
N ARG A 332 2.27 -17.65 8.24
CA ARG A 332 2.66 -16.97 7.00
C ARG A 332 2.02 -17.62 5.78
N LEU A 333 1.73 -16.80 4.77
CA LEU A 333 1.27 -17.28 3.47
C LEU A 333 2.46 -17.81 2.66
N TRP A 334 2.20 -18.64 1.65
CA TRP A 334 3.26 -19.32 0.89
C TRP A 334 4.28 -18.36 0.26
N TRP A 335 3.86 -17.16 -0.14
CA TRP A 335 4.72 -16.13 -0.74
C TRP A 335 5.45 -15.24 0.29
N ASP A 336 5.08 -15.32 1.58
CA ASP A 336 5.63 -14.53 2.68
C ASP A 336 6.80 -15.30 3.35
N THR A 337 7.95 -15.32 2.66
CA THR A 337 9.10 -16.16 3.03
C THR A 337 10.26 -15.40 3.68
N ARG A 338 10.20 -14.06 3.74
CA ARG A 338 11.38 -13.24 4.00
C ARG A 338 11.53 -12.70 5.43
N ARG A 339 10.42 -12.32 6.07
CA ARG A 339 10.44 -11.50 7.30
C ARG A 339 10.68 -12.27 8.59
#